data_AF-A0A485NVM4-F1
#
_entry.id   AF-A0A485NVM4-F1
#
_cell.length_a   1.000
_cell.length_b   1.000
_cell.length_c   1.000
_cell.angle_alpha   90.00
_cell.angle_beta   90.00
_cell.angle_gamma   90.00
#
_symmetry.space_group_name_H-M   'P 1'
#
loop_
_entity.id
_entity.type
_entity.pdbx_description
1 polymer ?
#
loop_
_entity_poly.entity_id
_entity_poly.type
_entity_poly.pdbx_seq_one_letter_code
_entity_poly.pdbx_strand_id
1 'polypeptide(L)'
;MALLLTGTTWRRWHHTLYNELCVAPEEHLMLLTKAPLNPKASHEKMTQIMFQTFNTLAMYMAIQSVPSSYASGHATGIVMGSGDGVAHTVPIYDGYTLPQAILHLDLADCYLMEPPHEDSWVA
;
A
#
# COMPACT_ATOMS: atom_id res chain seq x y z
N MET A 1 -12.47 -3.18 -6.44
CA MET A 1 -11.64 -2.93 -7.64
C MET A 1 -12.15 -1.69 -8.38
N ALA A 2 -11.25 -0.86 -8.93
CA ALA A 2 -11.52 0.20 -9.92
C ALA A 2 -11.93 1.64 -9.48
N LEU A 3 -11.42 2.19 -8.36
CA LEU A 3 -11.56 3.64 -8.05
C LEU A 3 -10.25 4.46 -8.10
N LEU A 4 -9.14 3.88 -8.55
CA LEU A 4 -7.84 4.59 -8.67
C LEU A 4 -7.39 4.77 -10.11
N LEU A 5 -8.32 4.92 -11.05
CA LEU A 5 -7.98 5.25 -12.43
C LEU A 5 -8.47 6.66 -12.74
N THR A 6 -7.53 7.52 -13.13
CA THR A 6 -7.67 8.83 -13.79
C THR A 6 -7.82 10.07 -12.87
N GLY A 7 -6.76 10.90 -12.81
CA GLY A 7 -6.86 12.33 -12.48
C GLY A 7 -6.38 12.80 -11.09
N THR A 8 -6.46 11.98 -10.04
CA THR A 8 -6.21 12.47 -8.66
C THR A 8 -4.87 12.06 -8.06
N THR A 9 -4.26 10.97 -8.52
CA THR A 9 -3.04 10.42 -7.92
C THR A 9 -1.87 11.40 -8.00
N TRP A 10 -1.63 12.04 -9.14
CA TRP A 10 -0.56 13.03 -9.30
C TRP A 10 -0.76 14.26 -8.40
N ARG A 11 -2.02 14.67 -8.15
CA ARG A 11 -2.33 15.79 -7.25
C ARG A 11 -1.95 15.47 -5.81
N ARG A 12 -2.21 14.24 -5.36
CA ARG A 12 -1.81 13.79 -4.01
C ARG A 12 -0.29 13.82 -3.89
N TRP A 13 0.44 13.24 -4.83
CA TRP A 13 1.91 13.25 -4.83
C TRP A 13 2.48 14.67 -4.85
N HIS A 14 1.95 15.55 -5.69
CA HIS A 14 2.39 16.94 -5.74
C HIS A 14 2.16 17.66 -4.41
N HIS A 15 1.00 17.49 -3.79
CA HIS A 15 0.72 18.06 -2.49
C HIS A 15 1.65 17.50 -1.41
N THR A 16 1.83 16.19 -1.32
CA THR A 16 2.73 15.58 -0.34
C THR A 16 4.19 16.01 -0.51
N LEU A 17 4.70 16.08 -1.74
CA LEU A 17 6.11 16.42 -1.99
C LEU A 17 6.39 17.91 -1.80
N TYR A 18 5.59 18.78 -2.40
CA TYR A 18 5.87 20.21 -2.42
C TYR A 18 5.22 20.98 -1.26
N ASN A 19 4.05 20.56 -0.77
CA ASN A 19 3.34 21.25 0.32
C ASN A 19 3.72 20.72 1.70
N GLU A 20 3.75 19.40 1.86
CA GLU A 20 4.02 18.79 3.18
C GLU A 20 5.51 18.61 3.43
N LEU A 21 6.22 17.98 2.49
CA LEU A 21 7.64 17.67 2.65
C LEU A 21 8.55 18.83 2.22
N CYS A 22 8.06 19.75 1.38
CA CYS A 22 8.85 20.84 0.80
C CYS A 22 10.16 20.36 0.13
N VAL A 23 10.14 19.17 -0.47
CA VAL A 23 11.31 18.53 -1.07
C VAL A 23 11.17 18.46 -2.59
N ALA A 24 12.27 18.76 -3.29
CA ALA A 24 12.38 18.50 -4.72
C ALA A 24 12.63 16.99 -4.95
N PRO A 25 11.70 16.27 -5.62
CA PRO A 25 11.84 14.84 -5.87
C PRO A 25 13.02 14.48 -6.78
N GLU A 26 13.56 15.44 -7.55
CA GLU A 26 14.67 15.24 -8.47
C GLU A 26 16.01 14.99 -7.75
N GLU A 27 16.15 15.47 -6.52
CA GLU A 27 17.40 15.37 -5.75
C GLU A 27 17.37 14.23 -4.71
N HIS A 28 16.23 13.52 -4.59
CA HIS A 28 15.98 12.59 -3.50
C HIS A 28 15.63 11.19 -4.01
N LEU A 29 16.05 10.18 -3.25
CA LEU A 29 15.68 8.79 -3.47
C LEU A 29 14.29 8.53 -2.88
N MET A 30 13.38 8.02 -3.71
CA MET A 30 11.99 7.80 -3.31
C MET A 30 11.74 6.34 -2.92
N LEU A 31 11.35 6.11 -1.67
CA LEU A 31 10.87 4.82 -1.19
C LEU A 31 9.34 4.79 -1.20
N LEU A 32 8.75 3.90 -2.00
CA LEU A 32 7.31 3.73 -2.11
C LEU A 32 6.88 2.36 -1.61
N THR A 33 5.69 2.27 -1.02
CA THR A 33 5.10 1.01 -0.60
C THR A 33 3.89 0.64 -1.46
N LYS A 34 3.78 -0.62 -1.86
CA LYS A 34 2.61 -1.19 -2.56
C LYS A 34 1.99 -2.34 -1.77
N ALA A 35 0.71 -2.59 -2.02
CA ALA A 35 0.04 -3.77 -1.49
C ALA A 35 0.66 -5.07 -2.04
N PRO A 36 0.69 -6.15 -1.25
CA PRO A 36 1.00 -7.49 -1.74
C PRO A 36 -0.05 -7.86 -2.80
N LEU A 37 0.36 -8.38 -3.96
CA LEU A 37 -0.51 -8.73 -5.11
C LEU A 37 -1.01 -7.56 -6.00
N ASN A 38 -0.41 -6.37 -5.91
CA ASN A 38 -0.75 -5.28 -6.83
C ASN A 38 -0.46 -5.65 -8.32
N PRO A 39 -1.41 -5.44 -9.26
CA PRO A 39 -1.20 -5.71 -10.68
C PRO A 39 0.01 -4.97 -11.27
N LYS A 40 0.71 -5.62 -12.22
CA LYS A 40 1.88 -5.04 -12.90
C LYS A 40 1.58 -3.70 -13.59
N ALA A 41 0.40 -3.55 -14.18
CA ALA A 41 0.00 -2.31 -14.84
C ALA A 41 -0.08 -1.11 -13.86
N SER A 42 -0.48 -1.33 -12.61
CA SER A 42 -0.49 -0.29 -11.58
C SER A 42 0.92 0.09 -11.16
N HIS A 43 1.82 -0.89 -11.09
CA HIS A 43 3.23 -0.68 -10.81
C HIS A 43 3.88 0.17 -11.90
N GLU A 44 3.72 -0.20 -13.17
CA GLU A 44 4.27 0.53 -14.32
C GLU A 44 3.78 1.99 -14.35
N LYS A 45 2.48 2.22 -14.12
CA LYS A 45 1.93 3.58 -14.08
C LYS A 45 2.51 4.41 -12.92
N MET A 46 2.72 3.81 -11.75
CA MET A 46 3.32 4.52 -10.62
C MET A 46 4.76 4.92 -10.92
N THR A 47 5.55 3.98 -11.47
CA THR A 47 6.91 4.24 -11.94
C THR A 47 6.92 5.31 -13.04
N GLN A 48 5.99 5.25 -13.98
CA GLN A 48 5.85 6.23 -15.05
C GLN A 48 5.60 7.64 -14.50
N ILE A 49 4.68 7.81 -13.55
CA ILE A 49 4.40 9.13 -12.96
C ILE A 49 5.63 9.67 -12.21
N MET A 50 6.32 8.83 -11.42
CA MET A 50 7.49 9.28 -10.66
C MET A 50 8.66 9.70 -11.57
N PHE A 51 8.96 8.94 -12.62
CA PHE A 51 10.06 9.28 -13.52
C PHE A 51 9.68 10.33 -14.57
N GLN A 52 8.50 10.24 -15.19
CA GLN A 52 8.13 11.16 -16.28
C GLN A 52 7.58 12.50 -15.78
N THR A 53 6.91 12.54 -14.63
CA THR A 53 6.28 13.77 -14.11
C THR A 53 7.12 14.44 -13.03
N PHE A 54 7.67 13.67 -12.09
CA PHE A 54 8.44 14.20 -10.97
C PHE A 54 9.96 14.06 -11.14
N ASN A 55 10.41 13.48 -12.26
CA ASN A 55 11.82 13.35 -12.63
C ASN A 55 12.72 12.86 -11.47
N THR A 56 12.22 11.88 -10.70
CA THR A 56 12.93 11.35 -9.54
C THR A 56 14.23 10.66 -9.95
N LEU A 57 15.30 10.90 -9.18
CA LEU A 57 16.63 10.31 -9.43
C LEU A 57 16.61 8.78 -9.43
N ALA A 58 16.04 8.19 -8.38
CA ALA A 58 15.84 6.76 -8.28
C ALA A 58 14.71 6.46 -7.30
N MET A 59 14.01 5.34 -7.55
CA MET A 59 12.91 4.88 -6.72
C MET A 59 13.06 3.40 -6.37
N TYR A 60 12.62 3.04 -5.17
CA TYR A 60 12.45 1.66 -4.75
C TYR A 60 11.01 1.40 -4.34
N MET A 61 10.44 0.27 -4.75
CA MET A 61 9.07 -0.09 -4.40
C MET A 61 9.04 -1.34 -3.52
N ALA A 62 8.77 -1.13 -2.24
CA ALA A 62 8.63 -2.18 -1.24
C ALA A 62 7.18 -2.68 -1.14
N ILE A 63 6.98 -3.91 -0.68
CA ILE A 63 5.66 -4.41 -0.27
C ILE A 63 5.36 -3.85 1.12
N GLN A 64 4.16 -3.34 1.38
CA GLN A 64 3.80 -2.66 2.65
C GLN A 64 4.18 -3.45 3.92
N SER A 65 4.12 -4.78 3.87
CA SER A 65 4.47 -5.65 5.00
C SER A 65 5.97 -5.72 5.31
N VAL A 66 6.83 -5.45 4.33
CA VAL A 66 8.28 -5.62 4.48
C VAL A 66 8.87 -4.51 5.35
N PRO A 67 8.64 -3.20 5.09
CA PRO A 67 9.09 -2.14 5.97
C PRO A 67 8.52 -2.24 7.39
N SER A 68 7.29 -2.72 7.57
CA SER A 68 6.71 -2.88 8.90
C SER A 68 7.36 -4.04 9.68
N SER A 69 7.72 -5.14 9.01
CA SER A 69 8.54 -6.20 9.63
C SER A 69 9.90 -5.67 10.07
N TYR A 70 10.57 -4.88 9.20
CA TYR A 70 11.85 -4.23 9.54
C TYR A 70 11.71 -3.25 10.71
N ALA A 71 10.65 -2.44 10.73
CA ALA A 71 10.39 -1.52 11.84
C ALA A 71 10.19 -2.26 13.18
N SER A 72 9.61 -3.46 13.14
CA SER A 72 9.44 -4.30 14.34
C SER A 72 10.72 -5.03 14.78
N GLY A 73 11.78 -5.03 13.97
CA GLY A 73 13.01 -5.78 14.25
C GLY A 73 12.90 -7.29 14.07
N HIS A 74 11.79 -7.80 13.53
CA HIS A 74 11.59 -9.22 13.30
C HIS A 74 11.92 -9.59 11.85
N ALA A 75 12.93 -10.44 11.67
CA ALA A 75 13.29 -10.98 10.36
C ALA A 75 12.35 -12.12 9.91
N THR A 76 11.66 -12.76 10.85
CA THR A 76 10.71 -13.85 10.59
C THR A 76 9.43 -13.62 11.38
N GLY A 77 8.28 -13.71 10.71
CA GLY A 77 6.98 -13.48 11.31
C GLY A 77 5.86 -13.38 10.28
N ILE A 78 4.64 -13.12 10.77
CA ILE A 78 3.47 -12.88 9.93
C ILE A 78 3.04 -11.44 10.14
N VAL A 79 2.98 -10.66 9.07
CA VAL A 79 2.49 -9.28 9.10
C VAL A 79 1.06 -9.25 8.59
N MET A 80 0.15 -8.81 9.43
CA MET A 80 -1.24 -8.56 9.06
C MET A 80 -1.48 -7.06 8.97
N GLY A 81 -1.88 -6.58 7.78
CA GLY A 81 -2.28 -5.20 7.55
C GLY A 81 -3.77 -5.13 7.26
N SER A 82 -4.52 -4.38 8.06
CA SER A 82 -5.92 -4.02 7.76
C SER A 82 -5.94 -2.65 7.10
N GLY A 83 -6.43 -2.57 5.86
CA GLY A 83 -6.70 -1.32 5.17
C GLY A 83 -8.19 -1.01 5.10
N ASP A 84 -8.53 0.13 4.52
CA ASP A 84 -9.91 0.66 4.43
C ASP A 84 -10.88 -0.26 3.67
N GLY A 85 -10.39 -1.12 2.76
CA GLY A 85 -11.24 -2.03 1.97
C GLY A 85 -10.71 -3.46 1.83
N VAL A 86 -9.49 -3.74 2.30
CA VAL A 86 -8.85 -5.05 2.19
C VAL A 86 -7.92 -5.27 3.38
N ALA A 87 -8.00 -6.46 3.99
CA ALA A 87 -6.99 -6.97 4.90
C ALA A 87 -6.05 -7.95 4.17
N HIS A 88 -4.74 -7.79 4.36
CA HIS A 88 -3.74 -8.68 3.78
C HIS A 88 -2.83 -9.25 4.87
N THR A 89 -2.58 -10.56 4.77
CA THR A 89 -1.64 -11.26 5.64
C THR A 89 -0.45 -11.71 4.81
N VAL A 90 0.74 -11.24 5.17
CA VAL A 90 1.99 -11.52 4.47
C VAL A 90 2.96 -12.22 5.42
N PRO A 91 3.24 -13.51 5.20
CA PRO A 91 4.30 -14.21 5.91
C PRO A 91 5.67 -13.79 5.38
N ILE A 92 6.58 -13.52 6.32
CA ILE A 92 7.97 -13.13 6.07
C ILE A 92 8.86 -14.15 6.77
N TYR A 93 9.81 -14.69 6.02
CA TYR A 93 10.80 -15.64 6.52
C TYR A 93 12.18 -15.14 6.13
N ASP A 94 13.02 -14.89 7.14
CA ASP A 94 14.38 -14.36 6.98
C ASP A 94 14.47 -13.12 6.04
N GLY A 95 13.50 -12.21 6.16
CA GLY A 95 13.40 -11.01 5.32
C GLY A 95 12.77 -11.20 3.94
N TYR A 96 12.44 -12.45 3.55
CA TYR A 96 11.78 -12.75 2.28
C TYR A 96 10.28 -12.96 2.45
N THR A 97 9.48 -12.35 1.58
CA THR A 97 8.05 -12.62 1.51
C THR A 97 7.78 -13.94 0.82
N LEU A 98 6.94 -14.79 1.39
CA LEU A 98 6.53 -16.05 0.76
C LEU A 98 5.23 -15.85 -0.04
N PRO A 99 5.29 -15.68 -1.38
CA PRO A 99 4.12 -15.31 -2.18
C PRO A 99 3.02 -16.37 -2.19
N GLN A 100 3.38 -17.65 -1.99
CA GLN A 100 2.44 -18.78 -1.96
C GLN A 100 1.52 -18.76 -0.74
N ALA A 101 1.91 -18.07 0.34
CA ALA A 101 1.21 -18.06 1.61
C ALA A 101 0.61 -16.68 1.93
N ILE A 102 0.55 -15.78 0.94
CA ILE A 102 -0.12 -14.49 1.09
C ILE A 102 -1.63 -14.73 1.08
N LEU A 103 -2.30 -14.27 2.14
CA LEU A 103 -3.76 -14.29 2.23
C LEU A 103 -4.30 -12.89 1.98
N HIS A 104 -5.29 -12.80 1.10
CA HIS A 104 -6.03 -11.59 0.80
C HIS A 104 -7.47 -11.79 1.28
N LEU A 105 -7.92 -10.90 2.16
CA LEU A 105 -9.24 -10.95 2.76
C LEU A 105 -9.97 -9.65 2.46
N ASP A 106 -11.13 -9.75 1.80
CA ASP A 106 -12.00 -8.61 1.49
C ASP A 106 -12.88 -8.20 2.70
N LEU A 107 -12.37 -8.39 3.93
CA LEU A 107 -12.99 -7.91 5.16
C LEU A 107 -12.12 -6.77 5.69
N ALA A 108 -12.71 -5.59 5.81
CA ALA A 108 -12.03 -4.35 6.16
C ALA A 108 -12.94 -3.44 6.99
N ASP A 109 -12.40 -2.33 7.48
CA ASP A 109 -13.08 -1.39 8.39
C ASP A 109 -14.43 -0.89 7.87
N CYS A 110 -14.58 -0.74 6.55
CA CYS A 110 -15.88 -0.38 5.95
C CYS A 110 -17.00 -1.41 6.19
N TYR A 111 -16.66 -2.67 6.47
CA TYR A 111 -17.63 -3.70 6.84
C TYR A 111 -17.94 -3.72 8.35
N LEU A 112 -17.07 -3.16 9.19
CA LEU A 112 -17.29 -3.04 10.64
C LEU A 112 -18.02 -1.76 11.03
N MET A 113 -17.93 -0.72 10.19
CA MET A 113 -18.66 0.54 10.38
C MET A 113 -20.12 0.50 9.89
N GLU A 114 -20.55 -0.57 9.23
CA GLU A 114 -21.98 -0.76 8.95
C GLU A 114 -22.67 -1.17 10.27
N PRO A 115 -23.59 -0.35 10.82
CA PRO A 115 -24.29 -0.72 12.04
C PRO A 115 -25.04 -2.04 11.78
N PRO A 116 -25.05 -2.98 12.75
CA PRO A 116 -25.81 -4.20 12.58
C PRO A 116 -27.27 -3.83 12.31
N HIS A 117 -27.81 -4.31 11.19
CA HIS A 117 -29.24 -4.23 10.90
C HIS A 117 -30.00 -4.79 12.12
N GLU A 118 -30.86 -3.98 12.74
CA GLU A 118 -31.55 -4.26 14.02
C GLU A 118 -32.45 -5.52 14.01
N ASP A 119 -32.55 -6.24 12.88
CA ASP A 119 -33.45 -7.37 12.70
C ASP A 119 -32.92 -8.72 13.22
N SER A 120 -31.76 -8.76 13.89
CA SER A 120 -31.19 -10.01 14.41
C SER A 120 -31.54 -10.33 15.88
N TRP A 121 -32.34 -9.49 16.56
CA TRP A 121 -32.74 -9.69 17.96
C TRP A 121 -34.13 -10.32 18.16
N VAL A 122 -34.79 -10.80 17.10
CA VAL A 122 -36.07 -11.52 17.23
C VAL A 122 -35.90 -12.99 16.81
N ALA A 123 -35.37 -13.79 17.73
CA ALA A 123 -35.47 -15.25 17.73
C ALA A 123 -35.78 -15.74 19.15
#